data_AF-A0A661R0P7-F1
#
_entry.id   AF-A0A661R0P7-F1
#
_cell.length_a   1.000
_cell.length_b   1.000
_cell.length_c   1.000
_cell.angle_alpha   90.00
_cell.angle_beta   90.00
_cell.angle_gamma   90.00
#
_symmetry.space_group_name_H-M   'P 1'
#
loop_
_entity.id
_entity.type
_entity.pdbx_description
1 polymer ?
#
loop_
_entity_poly.entity_id
_entity_poly.type
_entity_poly.pdbx_seq_one_letter_code
_entity_poly.pdbx_strand_id
1 'polypeptide(L)' 'MDMLAALKAFEPYRGLLTKKGCLLYKSGTLTGVKTRAGYIEGSCGGPHYFVIFLNNSGEDIERVMENIKKGIGCCK' A
#
# COMPACT_ATOMS: atom_id res chain seq x y z
N MET A 1 -1.26 10.44 -16.17
CA MET A 1 -0.61 9.33 -15.45
C MET A 1 -1.31 9.22 -14.10
N ASP A 2 -1.76 8.03 -13.71
CA ASP A 2 -2.38 7.80 -12.40
C ASP A 2 -1.39 7.20 -11.39
N MET A 3 -1.80 7.09 -10.11
CA MET A 3 -0.95 6.58 -9.03
C MET A 3 -0.53 5.12 -9.23
N LEU A 4 -1.35 4.30 -9.91
CA LEU A 4 -0.99 2.92 -10.20
C LEU A 4 0.11 2.86 -11.27
N ALA A 5 0.01 3.68 -12.31
CA ALA A 5 1.06 3.83 -13.32
C ALA A 5 2.38 4.32 -12.70
N ALA A 6 2.32 5.24 -11.74
CA ALA A 6 3.50 5.68 -10.99
C ALA A 6 4.15 4.52 -10.21
N LEU A 7 3.36 3.69 -9.51
CA LEU A 7 3.88 2.52 -8.80
C LEU A 7 4.47 1.49 -9.75
N LYS A 8 3.85 1.20 -10.89
CA LYS A 8 4.41 0.27 -11.89
C LYS A 8 5.78 0.74 -12.39
N ALA A 9 5.92 2.03 -12.69
CA ALA A 9 7.20 2.60 -13.09
C ALA A 9 8.25 2.59 -11.97
N PHE A 10 7.82 2.72 -10.71
CA PHE A 10 8.68 2.76 -9.54
C PHE A 10 9.00 1.37 -8.95
N GLU A 11 8.41 0.29 -9.47
CA GLU A 11 8.55 -1.05 -8.93
C GLU A 11 10.03 -1.48 -8.72
N PRO A 12 10.98 -1.24 -9.66
CA PRO A 12 12.37 -1.61 -9.46
C PRO A 12 13.04 -0.94 -8.26
N TYR A 13 12.49 0.20 -7.82
CA TYR A 13 12.99 1.02 -6.71
C TYR A 13 12.15 0.86 -5.45
N ARG A 14 11.22 -0.10 -5.39
CA ARG A 14 10.30 -0.31 -4.26
C ARG A 14 10.98 -0.47 -2.90
N GLY A 15 12.23 -0.95 -2.87
CA GLY A 15 13.04 -1.08 -1.66
C GLY A 15 13.39 0.24 -0.98
N LEU A 16 13.20 1.38 -1.64
CA LEU A 16 13.38 2.72 -1.06
C LEU A 16 12.21 3.14 -0.16
N LEU A 17 11.09 2.41 -0.18
CA LEU A 17 9.91 2.72 0.63
C LEU A 17 10.04 2.18 2.06
N THR A 18 9.25 2.77 2.97
CA THR A 18 9.11 2.24 4.33
C THR A 18 8.61 0.80 4.29
N LYS A 19 9.34 -0.12 4.94
CA LYS A 19 8.97 -1.52 5.07
C LYS A 19 8.29 -1.81 6.42
N LYS A 20 7.13 -2.47 6.40
CA LYS A 20 6.42 -2.99 7.59
C LYS A 20 5.88 -4.39 7.33
N GLY A 21 6.65 -5.41 7.71
CA GLY A 21 6.38 -6.81 7.35
C GLY A 21 6.43 -6.99 5.83
N CYS A 22 5.38 -7.57 5.24
CA CYS A 22 5.21 -7.69 3.79
C CYS A 22 4.76 -6.40 3.07
N LEU A 23 4.67 -5.24 3.75
CA LEU A 23 4.31 -3.97 3.10
C LEU A 23 5.52 -3.09 2.81
N LEU A 24 5.54 -2.49 1.63
CA LEU A 24 6.43 -1.40 1.23
C LEU A 24 5.56 -0.23 0.79
N TYR A 25 5.61 0.93 1.46
CA TYR A 25 4.67 2.00 1.15
C TYR A 25 5.20 3.41 1.40
N LYS A 26 4.55 4.36 0.73
CA LYS A 26 4.60 5.79 1.07
C LYS A 26 3.28 6.21 1.70
N SER A 27 3.36 6.94 2.80
CA SER A 27 2.22 7.65 3.39
C SER A 27 2.08 9.06 2.80
N GLY A 28 0.86 9.58 2.79
CA GLY A 28 0.60 10.99 2.56
C GLY A 28 -0.59 11.45 3.40
N THR A 29 -0.63 12.74 3.66
CA THR A 29 -1.75 13.38 4.34
C THR A 29 -2.11 14.61 3.51
N LEU A 30 -3.35 14.64 3.03
CA LEU A 30 -3.98 15.83 2.48
C LEU A 30 -5.03 16.31 3.49
N THR A 31 -5.51 17.53 3.34
CA THR A 31 -6.55 18.08 4.21
C THR A 31 -7.77 17.15 4.23
N GLY A 32 -7.98 16.48 5.37
CA GLY A 32 -9.08 15.53 5.55
C GLY A 32 -8.94 14.19 4.83
N VAL A 33 -7.78 13.86 4.27
CA VAL A 33 -7.55 12.58 3.57
C VAL A 33 -6.22 11.95 3.98
N LYS A 34 -6.27 10.72 4.50
CA LYS A 34 -5.08 9.89 4.72
C LYS A 34 -4.83 9.05 3.48
N THR A 35 -3.59 9.02 3.01
CA THR A 35 -3.23 8.28 1.81
C THR A 35 -2.10 7.28 2.07
N ARG A 36 -2.16 6.16 1.37
CA ARG A 36 -1.07 5.19 1.33
C ARG A 36 -1.02 4.52 -0.03
N ALA A 37 0.16 4.48 -0.62
CA ALA A 37 0.40 3.85 -1.90
C ALA A 37 1.66 2.99 -1.80
N GLY A 38 1.63 1.80 -2.38
CA GLY A 38 2.76 0.89 -2.28
C GLY A 38 2.47 -0.53 -2.75
N TYR A 39 3.24 -1.44 -2.18
CA TYR A 39 3.33 -2.84 -2.57
C TYR A 39 3.07 -3.75 -1.36
N ILE A 40 2.41 -4.86 -1.62
CA ILE A 40 2.35 -6.01 -0.73
C ILE A 40 3.23 -7.10 -1.35
N GLU A 41 4.34 -7.42 -0.71
CA GLU A 41 5.20 -8.52 -1.12
C GLU A 41 4.45 -9.84 -0.93
N GLY A 42 4.32 -10.60 -2.02
CA GLY A 42 3.70 -11.92 -2.03
C GLY A 42 4.70 -13.03 -2.31
N SER A 43 4.36 -14.25 -1.90
CA SER A 43 5.22 -15.43 -2.04
C SER A 43 5.24 -16.01 -3.47
N CYS A 44 4.24 -15.71 -4.32
CA CYS A 44 4.18 -16.18 -5.71
C CYS A 44 3.63 -15.08 -6.64
N GLY A 45 4.39 -14.68 -7.66
CA GLY A 45 3.88 -13.84 -8.77
C GLY A 45 4.20 -12.34 -8.72
N GLY A 46 5.07 -11.90 -7.81
CA GLY A 46 5.47 -10.49 -7.67
C GLY A 46 4.59 -9.71 -6.69
N PRO A 47 4.89 -8.41 -6.48
CA PRO A 47 4.15 -7.61 -5.51
C PRO A 47 2.73 -7.27 -5.99
N HIS A 48 1.77 -7.24 -5.05
CA HIS A 48 0.47 -6.61 -5.28
C HIS A 48 0.56 -5.11 -5.08
N TYR A 49 0.01 -4.35 -6.01
CA TYR A 49 -0.03 -2.89 -5.96
C TYR A 49 -1.28 -2.43 -5.19
N PHE A 50 -1.14 -1.39 -4.36
CA PHE A 50 -2.28 -0.77 -3.73
C PHE A 50 -2.15 0.75 -3.68
N VAL A 51 -3.31 1.42 -3.77
CA VAL A 51 -3.46 2.87 -3.60
C VAL A 51 -4.74 3.10 -2.81
N ILE A 52 -4.63 3.73 -1.66
CA ILE A 52 -5.74 3.98 -0.74
C ILE A 52 -5.80 5.46 -0.40
N PHE A 53 -7.01 6.01 -0.50
CA PHE A 53 -7.38 7.33 -0.01
C PHE A 53 -8.54 7.15 0.96
N LEU A 54 -8.35 7.54 2.21
CA LEU A 54 -9.37 7.49 3.26
C LEU A 54 -9.76 8.93 3.61
N ASN A 55 -10.97 9.32 3.22
CA ASN A 55 -11.56 10.61 3.55
C ASN A 55 -12.11 10.55 4.97
N ASN A 56 -11.72 11.51 5.81
CA ASN A 56 -12.20 11.96 7.14
C ASN A 56 -13.37 11.25 7.89
N SER A 57 -13.56 9.95 7.74
CA SER A 57 -14.18 9.09 8.74
C SER A 57 -13.07 8.69 9.72
N GLY A 58 -13.40 8.39 10.97
CA GLY A 58 -12.44 7.90 11.98
C GLY A 58 -11.82 6.54 11.64
N GLU A 59 -11.74 6.18 10.36
CA GLU A 59 -11.19 4.96 9.85
C GLU A 59 -9.66 4.96 9.95
N ASP A 60 -9.17 3.85 10.49
CA ASP A 60 -7.76 3.60 10.64
C ASP A 60 -7.23 2.88 9.40
N ILE A 61 -6.33 3.56 8.70
CA ILE A 61 -5.64 3.02 7.53
C ILE A 61 -4.88 1.73 7.88
N GLU A 62 -4.42 1.57 9.12
CA GLU A 62 -3.80 0.32 9.57
C GLU A 62 -4.82 -0.82 9.56
N ARG A 63 -6.03 -0.60 10.10
CA ARG A 63 -7.10 -1.60 10.13
C ARG A 63 -7.53 -2.03 8.72
N VAL A 64 -7.63 -1.07 7.79
CA VAL A 64 -7.92 -1.35 6.38
C VAL A 64 -6.81 -2.22 5.78
N MET A 65 -5.55 -1.86 5.99
CA MET A 65 -4.41 -2.63 5.48
C MET A 65 -4.32 -4.03 6.09
N GLU A 66 -4.65 -4.21 7.36
CA GLU A 66 -4.70 -5.53 8.00
C GLU A 66 -5.75 -6.43 7.37
N ASN A 67 -6.94 -5.91 7.08
CA ASN A 67 -7.99 -6.68 6.41
C ASN A 67 -7.60 -7.05 4.98
N ILE A 68 -6.97 -6.13 4.24
CA ILE A 68 -6.45 -6.40 2.88
C ILE A 68 -5.39 -7.50 2.93
N LYS A 69 -4.45 -7.44 3.87
CA LYS A 69 -3.43 -8.50 4.04
C LYS A 69 -4.05 -9.87 4.29
N LYS A 70 -5.06 -9.95 5.16
CA LYS A 70 -5.76 -11.20 5.46
C LYS A 70 -6.45 -11.77 4.21
N GLY A 71 -7.09 -10.92 3.41
CA GLY A 71 -7.80 -11.34 2.20
C GLY A 71 -6.88 -11.83 1.07
N ILE A 72 -5.66 -11.31 0.97
CA ILE A 72 -4.72 -11.65 -0.10
C ILE A 72 -3.90 -12.93 0.23
N GLY A 73 -3.89 -13.37 1.49
CA GLY A 73 -3.22 -14.62 1.90
C GLY A 73 -1.68 -14.61 1.77
N CYS A 74 -1.06 -13.45 1.50
CA CYS A 74 0.37 -13.32 1.17
C CYS A 74 1.33 -13.21 2.37
N CYS A 75 0.83 -13.22 3.59
CA CYS A 75 1.66 -13.09 4.79
C CYS A 75 1.45 -14.37 5.64
N LYS A 76 2.19 -15.44 5.32
CA LYS A 76 2.41 -16.60 6.19
C LYS A 76 3.80 -16.52 6.79
#